data_AF-A0A3D0CUJ3-F1
#
_entry.id   AF-A0A3D0CUJ3-F1
#
_cell.length_a   1.000
_cell.length_b   1.000
_cell.length_c   1.000
_cell.angle_alpha   90.00
_cell.angle_beta   90.00
_cell.angle_gamma   90.00
#
_symmetry.space_group_name_H-M   'P 1'
#
loop_
_entity.id
_entity.type
_entity.pdbx_description
1 polymer ?
#
loop_
_entity_poly.entity_id
_entity_poly.type
_entity_poly.pdbx_seq_one_letter_code
_entity_poly.pdbx_strand_id
1 'polypeptide(L)'
;MTDVVAMPVHSRTNAVDKVGRQCYNAEALVGLHVIVTHFCVEDLSRRPKGMPNSELVREAVERAIKSFDPIRTGDTDIHIEVENGTVTLYGYVRTGMMRNVASQLAASVLSGREIRNALISDDDLEITIATAIEEASEGYLAPVPIQVRVLRGHCVLRGPVPSESAKEEIERIIYGVPGVLEVANALDVDPGAIERLLAPKRAGARKKRAAGGVAEATVGGKPVTAADLPAWALKPKEEWTKADYQARAEVKMAFKRGEGPDPKELEQAGALLRGGARAPAEDTTLAEAEGATGLTAQPPELVEVPAAAEMPPALVTDSAPPSPAVTADTSNLPSWALKPKEQWSKEEFQAHAKARSAFKKGEGPNPDDLIAQGQAALATAPSASSAAVQAEPTVDLAALEARYPAWALKPKEEWAAEDFKAQASAKSAFKKGEGPDPKTIIEEAQAAFEKAKAEAFKNLPAEEVQPATAAPPPDTIAREIPPELLGNYPAWALKPKEQWSPDEFKAHAKAKSAFKKGEGPDPEALMAEAQSALAAVSPS
;
A
#
# COMPACT_ATOMS: atom_id res chain seq x y z
N MET A 1 33.26 -73.93 -33.38
CA MET A 1 31.91 -73.33 -33.25
C MET A 1 31.76 -72.98 -31.80
N THR A 2 31.73 -71.69 -31.53
CA THR A 2 32.03 -71.05 -30.25
C THR A 2 30.89 -71.23 -29.24
N ASP A 3 31.25 -71.77 -28.07
CA ASP A 3 30.48 -71.78 -26.84
C ASP A 3 30.25 -70.37 -26.30
N VAL A 4 29.00 -70.05 -25.92
CA VAL A 4 28.69 -68.96 -24.99
C VAL A 4 27.70 -69.49 -23.96
N VAL A 5 28.22 -69.69 -22.75
CA VAL A 5 27.51 -70.07 -21.53
C VAL A 5 26.98 -68.80 -20.84
N ALA A 6 25.77 -68.90 -20.31
CA ALA A 6 25.03 -67.86 -19.60
C ALA A 6 25.66 -67.45 -18.25
N MET A 7 25.50 -66.16 -17.89
CA MET A 7 25.58 -65.65 -16.52
C MET A 7 24.49 -64.58 -16.26
N PRO A 8 24.05 -64.38 -15.00
CA PRO A 8 22.73 -63.85 -14.65
C PRO A 8 22.72 -62.35 -14.32
N VAL A 9 21.64 -61.66 -14.68
CA VAL A 9 21.40 -60.25 -14.36
C VAL A 9 20.63 -60.14 -13.04
N HIS A 10 21.30 -59.76 -11.96
CA HIS A 10 20.67 -59.39 -10.69
C HIS A 10 20.51 -57.86 -10.57
N SER A 11 19.25 -57.45 -10.42
CA SER A 11 18.72 -56.31 -9.65
C SER A 11 19.68 -55.20 -9.16
N ARG A 12 19.56 -53.99 -9.73
CA ARG A 12 19.93 -52.71 -9.08
C ARG A 12 18.95 -51.58 -9.47
N THR A 13 17.76 -51.63 -8.90
CA THR A 13 16.82 -50.50 -8.80
C THR A 13 16.39 -50.41 -7.34
N ASN A 14 17.11 -49.62 -6.51
CA ASN A 14 16.62 -49.17 -5.19
C ASN A 14 17.58 -48.27 -4.36
N ALA A 15 18.61 -47.64 -4.96
CA ALA A 15 19.60 -46.88 -4.17
C ALA A 15 19.51 -45.34 -4.25
N VAL A 16 18.67 -44.76 -5.14
CA VAL A 16 18.64 -43.29 -5.35
C VAL A 16 17.50 -42.61 -4.57
N ASP A 17 16.47 -43.33 -4.15
CA ASP A 17 15.28 -42.78 -3.49
C ASP A 17 15.38 -42.59 -1.97
N LYS A 18 16.53 -42.91 -1.36
CA LYS A 18 16.69 -42.90 0.11
C LYS A 18 17.44 -41.70 0.67
N VAL A 19 18.17 -40.94 -0.16
CA VAL A 19 18.88 -39.73 0.28
C VAL A 19 17.99 -38.48 0.19
N GLY A 20 17.00 -38.46 -0.73
CA GLY A 20 16.04 -37.36 -0.86
C GLY A 20 14.95 -37.30 0.22
N ARG A 21 14.84 -38.32 1.09
CA ARG A 21 13.79 -38.42 2.12
C ARG A 21 14.21 -37.94 3.51
N GLN A 22 15.51 -37.71 3.75
CA GLN A 22 16.01 -37.39 5.09
C GLN A 22 16.10 -35.88 5.39
N CYS A 23 15.78 -35.02 4.42
CA CYS A 23 15.78 -33.56 4.59
C CYS A 23 14.37 -32.95 4.71
N TYR A 24 13.31 -33.77 4.81
CA TYR A 24 11.92 -33.31 4.67
C TYR A 24 11.19 -32.96 5.98
N ASN A 25 11.87 -32.89 7.12
CA ASN A 25 11.26 -32.50 8.41
C ASN A 25 12.11 -31.47 9.16
N ALA A 26 12.36 -30.31 8.54
CA ALA A 26 12.74 -29.11 9.29
C ALA A 26 11.82 -27.97 8.82
N GLU A 27 11.07 -27.46 9.78
CA GLU A 27 9.92 -26.57 9.61
C GLU A 27 10.27 -25.23 8.98
N ALA A 28 9.27 -24.68 8.32
CA ALA A 28 9.28 -23.41 7.64
C ALA A 28 9.38 -22.22 8.61
N LEU A 29 9.93 -21.12 8.07
CA LEU A 29 9.77 -19.72 8.47
C LEU A 29 10.45 -19.25 9.77
N VAL A 30 11.72 -18.85 9.68
CA VAL A 30 12.23 -17.49 10.04
C VAL A 30 13.56 -17.25 9.31
N GLY A 31 13.73 -16.12 8.64
CA GLY A 31 15.05 -15.55 8.30
C GLY A 31 15.59 -15.81 6.89
N LEU A 32 15.14 -14.99 5.92
CA LEU A 32 15.73 -14.90 4.57
C LEU A 32 17.09 -14.18 4.58
N HIS A 33 18.03 -14.59 5.45
CA HIS A 33 19.36 -13.97 5.51
C HIS A 33 20.55 -14.92 5.70
N VAL A 34 20.36 -16.24 5.86
CA VAL A 34 21.51 -17.14 6.21
C VAL A 34 21.63 -18.44 5.40
N ILE A 35 20.69 -18.81 4.52
CA ILE A 35 20.78 -20.14 3.87
C ILE A 35 21.57 -20.16 2.55
N VAL A 36 21.98 -19.02 1.98
CA VAL A 36 22.62 -19.01 0.64
C VAL A 36 24.14 -19.25 0.68
N THR A 37 24.81 -19.12 1.82
CA THR A 37 26.29 -19.22 1.86
C THR A 37 26.84 -20.64 1.85
N HIS A 38 26.05 -21.67 2.18
CA HIS A 38 26.58 -23.04 2.31
C HIS A 38 26.42 -23.95 1.10
N PHE A 39 25.68 -23.53 0.06
CA PHE A 39 25.37 -24.42 -1.08
C PHE A 39 26.35 -24.30 -2.28
N CYS A 40 27.20 -23.27 -2.35
CA CYS A 40 27.98 -22.97 -3.55
C CYS A 40 29.40 -23.57 -3.61
N VAL A 41 30.02 -23.93 -2.49
CA VAL A 41 31.46 -24.28 -2.50
C VAL A 41 31.71 -25.76 -2.83
N GLU A 42 30.77 -26.65 -2.51
CA GLU A 42 31.04 -28.09 -2.52
C GLU A 42 30.85 -28.76 -3.90
N ASP A 43 30.11 -28.14 -4.82
CA ASP A 43 29.73 -28.76 -6.11
C ASP A 43 30.69 -28.41 -7.27
N LEU A 44 31.34 -27.24 -7.25
CA LEU A 44 32.38 -26.89 -8.24
C LEU A 44 33.63 -27.78 -8.17
N SER A 45 33.78 -28.51 -7.05
CA SER A 45 34.88 -29.44 -6.81
C SER A 45 34.68 -30.80 -7.48
N ARG A 46 33.46 -31.14 -7.91
CA ARG A 46 33.12 -32.40 -8.59
C ARG A 46 33.18 -32.27 -10.11
N ARG A 47 34.30 -31.78 -10.65
CA ARG A 47 34.46 -31.53 -12.09
C ARG A 47 34.32 -32.82 -12.93
N PRO A 48 33.32 -32.94 -13.83
CA PRO A 48 33.42 -33.87 -14.93
C PRO A 48 34.55 -33.39 -15.87
N LYS A 49 35.56 -34.22 -16.09
CA LYS A 49 36.67 -33.93 -17.02
C LYS A 49 36.11 -33.78 -18.45
N GLY A 50 36.03 -32.56 -18.96
CA GLY A 50 35.84 -32.29 -20.40
C GLY A 50 34.78 -31.24 -20.80
N MET A 51 34.01 -30.68 -19.87
CA MET A 51 32.96 -29.70 -20.20
C MET A 51 33.54 -28.27 -20.32
N PRO A 52 33.15 -27.46 -21.34
CA PRO A 52 33.60 -26.08 -21.45
C PRO A 52 33.14 -25.25 -20.24
N ASN A 53 33.96 -24.27 -19.85
CA ASN A 53 33.76 -23.49 -18.63
C ASN A 53 32.40 -22.75 -18.60
N SER A 54 31.86 -22.37 -19.77
CA SER A 54 30.56 -21.70 -19.91
C SER A 54 29.39 -22.63 -19.58
N GLU A 55 29.46 -23.89 -19.98
CA GLU A 55 28.39 -24.87 -19.77
C GLU A 55 28.28 -25.26 -18.29
N LEU A 56 29.41 -25.42 -17.62
CA LEU A 56 29.47 -25.66 -16.17
C LEU A 56 28.86 -24.49 -15.38
N VAL A 57 29.16 -23.26 -15.80
CA VAL A 57 28.58 -22.06 -15.22
C VAL A 57 27.07 -22.01 -15.46
N ARG A 58 26.61 -22.29 -16.68
CA ARG A 58 25.19 -22.36 -17.01
C ARG A 58 24.46 -23.34 -16.11
N GLU A 59 24.97 -24.57 -15.99
CA GLU A 59 24.36 -25.62 -15.17
C GLU A 59 24.33 -25.25 -13.68
N ALA A 60 25.41 -24.65 -13.15
CA ALA A 60 25.46 -24.21 -11.77
C ALA A 60 24.44 -23.09 -11.48
N VAL A 61 24.31 -22.12 -12.38
CA VAL A 61 23.31 -21.04 -12.29
C VAL A 61 21.89 -21.61 -12.39
N GLU A 62 21.65 -22.52 -13.33
CA GLU A 62 20.35 -23.17 -13.51
C GLU A 62 19.93 -23.94 -12.25
N ARG A 63 20.87 -24.69 -11.65
CA ARG A 63 20.64 -25.42 -10.39
C ARG A 63 20.34 -24.46 -9.23
N ALA A 64 21.08 -23.37 -9.12
CA ALA A 64 20.85 -22.37 -8.08
C ALA A 64 19.48 -21.70 -8.23
N ILE A 65 19.09 -21.30 -9.43
CA ILE A 65 17.77 -20.70 -9.70
C ILE A 65 16.65 -21.71 -9.38
N LYS A 66 16.79 -22.97 -9.79
CA LYS A 66 15.83 -24.05 -9.51
C LYS A 66 15.79 -24.48 -8.03
N SER A 67 16.73 -24.05 -7.20
CA SER A 67 16.67 -24.29 -5.75
C SER A 67 15.52 -23.53 -5.07
N PHE A 68 15.07 -22.43 -5.68
CA PHE A 68 13.95 -21.67 -5.19
C PHE A 68 12.62 -22.27 -5.67
N ASP A 69 11.85 -22.81 -4.71
CA ASP A 69 10.64 -23.58 -4.98
C ASP A 69 9.61 -22.84 -5.87
N PRO A 70 9.30 -21.54 -5.65
CA PRO A 70 8.34 -20.83 -6.50
C PRO A 70 8.75 -20.69 -7.97
N ILE A 71 10.05 -20.63 -8.28
CA ILE A 71 10.52 -20.64 -9.68
C ILE A 71 10.44 -22.06 -10.24
N ARG A 72 10.83 -23.07 -9.44
CA ARG A 72 10.82 -24.49 -9.84
C ARG A 72 9.40 -25.01 -10.17
N THR A 73 8.40 -24.58 -9.42
CA THR A 73 7.01 -25.02 -9.59
C THR A 73 6.15 -24.04 -10.38
N GLY A 74 6.63 -22.84 -10.65
CA GLY A 74 5.83 -21.69 -11.10
C GLY A 74 5.54 -21.58 -12.60
N ASP A 75 5.84 -22.61 -13.41
CA ASP A 75 5.77 -22.57 -14.88
C ASP A 75 6.47 -21.34 -15.49
N THR A 76 7.64 -21.01 -14.94
CA THR A 76 8.50 -19.91 -15.44
C THR A 76 9.34 -20.37 -16.61
N ASP A 77 9.54 -19.50 -17.59
CA ASP A 77 10.40 -19.77 -18.75
C ASP A 77 11.68 -18.94 -18.64
N ILE A 78 12.71 -19.51 -18.03
CA ILE A 78 13.99 -18.82 -17.79
C ILE A 78 15.08 -19.50 -18.62
N HIS A 79 15.68 -18.72 -19.52
CA HIS A 79 16.81 -19.12 -20.33
C HIS A 79 18.08 -18.44 -19.84
N ILE A 80 19.20 -19.15 -19.92
CA ILE A 80 20.50 -18.71 -19.41
C ILE A 80 21.51 -18.81 -20.55
N GLU A 81 22.12 -17.69 -20.90
CA GLU A 81 23.20 -17.62 -21.87
C GLU A 81 24.48 -17.12 -21.20
N VAL A 82 25.60 -17.78 -21.51
CA VAL A 82 26.91 -17.48 -20.91
C VAL A 82 27.88 -17.15 -22.04
N GLU A 83 28.20 -15.87 -22.18
CA GLU A 83 29.09 -15.38 -23.24
C GLU A 83 30.22 -14.56 -22.61
N ASN A 84 31.48 -14.89 -22.93
CA ASN A 84 32.69 -14.18 -22.48
C ASN A 84 32.77 -13.93 -20.96
N GLY A 85 32.11 -14.76 -20.16
CA GLY A 85 32.08 -14.63 -18.70
C GLY A 85 30.94 -13.77 -18.15
N THR A 86 30.12 -13.16 -19.02
CA THR A 86 28.86 -12.49 -18.67
C THR A 86 27.71 -13.49 -18.77
N VAL A 87 26.83 -13.49 -17.78
CA VAL A 87 25.63 -14.33 -17.78
C VAL A 87 24.40 -13.47 -18.04
N THR A 88 23.67 -13.80 -19.10
CA THR A 88 22.42 -13.15 -19.45
C THR A 88 21.26 -14.07 -19.10
N LEU A 89 20.37 -13.59 -18.25
CA LEU A 89 19.11 -14.25 -17.91
C LEU A 89 18.00 -13.60 -18.75
N TYR A 90 17.25 -14.38 -19.52
CA TYR A 90 16.13 -13.87 -20.33
C TYR A 90 14.96 -14.84 -20.35
N GLY A 91 13.78 -14.35 -20.74
CA GLY A 91 12.52 -15.09 -20.70
C GLY A 91 11.50 -14.45 -19.76
N TYR A 92 10.54 -15.26 -19.28
CA TYR A 92 9.37 -14.81 -18.53
C TYR A 92 9.29 -15.42 -17.13
N VAL A 93 8.94 -14.58 -16.16
CA VAL A 93 8.66 -14.98 -14.78
C VAL A 93 7.32 -14.43 -14.33
N ARG A 94 6.70 -15.10 -13.35
CA ARG A 94 5.36 -14.74 -12.87
C ARG A 94 5.31 -13.39 -12.15
N THR A 95 6.37 -13.06 -11.40
CA THR A 95 6.41 -11.87 -10.54
C THR A 95 7.77 -11.20 -10.55
N GLY A 96 7.79 -9.88 -10.31
CA GLY A 96 9.02 -9.11 -10.16
C GLY A 96 9.92 -9.61 -9.02
N MET A 97 9.34 -10.21 -7.98
CA MET A 97 10.10 -10.87 -6.91
C MET A 97 10.89 -12.07 -7.45
N MET A 98 10.27 -12.92 -8.26
CA MET A 98 10.97 -14.06 -8.86
C MET A 98 12.11 -13.61 -9.77
N ARG A 99 11.91 -12.55 -10.57
CA ARG A 99 12.99 -11.93 -11.37
C ARG A 99 14.19 -11.54 -10.50
N ASN A 100 13.93 -10.85 -9.39
CA ASN A 100 14.98 -10.35 -8.51
C ASN A 100 15.70 -11.51 -7.80
N VAL A 101 14.96 -12.52 -7.33
CA VAL A 101 15.53 -13.72 -6.70
C VAL A 101 16.36 -14.53 -7.70
N ALA A 102 15.91 -14.71 -8.94
CA ALA A 102 16.70 -15.39 -9.97
C ALA A 102 18.05 -14.70 -10.20
N SER A 103 18.05 -13.36 -10.27
CA SER A 103 19.28 -12.56 -10.40
C SER A 103 20.22 -12.75 -9.19
N GLN A 104 19.68 -12.71 -7.97
CA GLN A 104 20.46 -12.89 -6.75
C GLN A 104 21.06 -14.31 -6.66
N LEU A 105 20.30 -15.33 -7.04
CA LEU A 105 20.77 -16.71 -7.06
C LEU A 105 21.87 -16.90 -8.12
N ALA A 106 21.71 -16.33 -9.30
CA ALA A 106 22.77 -16.31 -10.32
C ALA A 106 24.03 -15.61 -9.80
N ALA A 107 23.88 -14.47 -9.12
CA ALA A 107 24.99 -13.72 -8.52
C ALA A 107 25.76 -14.53 -7.47
N SER A 108 25.05 -15.32 -6.66
CA SER A 108 25.66 -16.16 -5.64
C SER A 108 26.58 -17.25 -6.20
N VAL A 109 26.31 -17.73 -7.42
CA VAL A 109 27.15 -18.73 -8.10
C VAL A 109 28.37 -18.07 -8.75
N LEU A 110 28.18 -16.87 -9.28
CA LEU A 110 29.12 -16.24 -10.20
C LEU A 110 30.26 -15.45 -9.54
N SER A 111 30.25 -15.31 -8.20
CA SER A 111 31.32 -14.72 -7.39
C SER A 111 31.90 -13.41 -7.97
N GLY A 112 31.02 -12.49 -8.43
CA GLY A 112 31.42 -11.17 -8.94
C GLY A 112 31.57 -11.03 -10.47
N ARG A 113 31.12 -12.00 -11.27
CA ARG A 113 30.97 -11.81 -12.73
C ARG A 113 29.73 -10.96 -13.05
N GLU A 114 29.76 -10.28 -14.20
CA GLU A 114 28.65 -9.45 -14.69
C GLU A 114 27.41 -10.32 -15.00
N ILE A 115 26.25 -9.87 -14.52
CA ILE A 115 24.95 -10.50 -14.78
C ILE A 115 24.05 -9.48 -15.44
N ARG A 116 23.52 -9.86 -16.61
CA ARG A 116 22.50 -9.09 -17.32
C ARG A 116 21.16 -9.75 -17.09
N ASN A 117 20.32 -9.10 -16.30
CA ASN A 117 18.97 -9.56 -16.07
C ASN A 117 18.03 -8.91 -17.10
N ALA A 118 17.64 -9.70 -18.11
CA ALA A 118 16.67 -9.35 -19.14
C ALA A 118 15.37 -10.17 -18.97
N LEU A 119 15.06 -10.63 -17.75
CA LEU A 119 13.81 -11.33 -17.46
C LEU A 119 12.64 -10.35 -17.40
N ILE A 120 11.56 -10.72 -18.09
CA ILE A 120 10.30 -9.99 -18.12
C ILE A 120 9.38 -10.60 -17.06
N SER A 121 8.75 -9.77 -16.24
CA SER A 121 7.81 -10.23 -15.22
C SER A 121 6.38 -9.98 -15.69
N ASP A 122 5.53 -11.01 -15.60
CA ASP A 122 4.15 -10.94 -16.07
C ASP A 122 3.34 -9.87 -15.32
N ASP A 123 3.58 -9.69 -14.01
CA ASP A 123 2.97 -8.64 -13.19
C ASP A 123 3.37 -7.23 -13.61
N ASP A 124 4.67 -7.00 -13.85
CA ASP A 124 5.16 -5.73 -14.38
C ASP A 124 4.62 -5.47 -15.79
N LEU A 125 4.47 -6.51 -16.61
CA LEU A 125 3.87 -6.40 -17.94
C LEU A 125 2.39 -6.05 -17.85
N GLU A 126 1.63 -6.66 -16.92
CA GLU A 126 0.23 -6.29 -16.64
C GLU A 126 0.11 -4.80 -16.27
N ILE A 127 0.98 -4.31 -15.39
CA ILE A 127 1.00 -2.89 -14.97
C ILE A 127 1.35 -1.98 -16.14
N THR A 128 2.37 -2.35 -16.93
CA THR A 128 2.82 -1.57 -18.09
C THR A 128 1.70 -1.47 -19.13
N ILE A 129 0.99 -2.58 -19.41
CA ILE A 129 -0.16 -2.59 -20.30
C ILE A 129 -1.29 -1.71 -19.78
N ALA A 130 -1.65 -1.84 -18.50
CA ALA A 130 -2.72 -1.04 -17.90
C ALA A 130 -2.40 0.46 -18.00
N THR A 131 -1.16 0.84 -17.72
CA THR A 131 -0.67 2.21 -17.80
C THR A 131 -0.69 2.73 -19.25
N ALA A 132 -0.22 1.92 -20.21
CA ALA A 132 -0.23 2.27 -21.62
C ALA A 132 -1.65 2.51 -22.16
N ILE A 133 -2.64 1.72 -21.72
CA ILE A 133 -4.04 1.91 -22.09
C ILE A 133 -4.60 3.21 -21.51
N GLU A 134 -4.32 3.50 -20.23
CA GLU A 134 -4.78 4.73 -19.58
C GLU A 134 -4.19 5.99 -20.25
N GLU A 135 -2.88 5.97 -20.54
CA GLU A 135 -2.17 7.07 -21.17
C GLU A 135 -2.63 7.31 -22.61
N ALA A 136 -2.73 6.26 -23.43
CA ALA A 136 -3.09 6.37 -24.84
C ALA A 136 -4.58 6.67 -25.07
N SER A 137 -5.44 6.34 -24.10
CA SER A 137 -6.88 6.65 -24.20
C SER A 137 -7.26 8.04 -23.70
N GLU A 138 -6.29 8.88 -23.33
CA GLU A 138 -6.51 10.21 -22.73
C GLU A 138 -7.48 10.15 -21.52
N GLY A 139 -7.53 9.02 -20.82
CA GLY A 139 -8.44 8.77 -19.72
C GLY A 139 -9.89 8.41 -20.11
N TYR A 140 -10.25 8.35 -21.40
CA TYR A 140 -11.59 7.95 -21.84
C TYR A 140 -11.97 6.53 -21.38
N LEU A 141 -11.00 5.62 -21.29
CA LEU A 141 -11.19 4.25 -20.83
C LEU A 141 -10.91 4.05 -19.33
N ALA A 142 -10.38 5.05 -18.63
CA ALA A 142 -10.08 4.98 -17.20
C ALA A 142 -11.27 4.57 -16.30
N PRO A 143 -12.53 4.99 -16.54
CA PRO A 143 -13.64 4.55 -15.69
C PRO A 143 -14.07 3.11 -15.94
N VAL A 144 -13.57 2.44 -16.98
CA VAL A 144 -14.02 1.12 -17.41
C VAL A 144 -13.15 0.02 -16.77
N PRO A 145 -13.74 -0.97 -16.07
CA PRO A 145 -12.98 -2.05 -15.45
C PRO A 145 -12.54 -3.06 -16.51
N ILE A 146 -11.43 -2.77 -17.19
CA ILE A 146 -10.77 -3.71 -18.09
C ILE A 146 -9.85 -4.61 -17.26
N GLN A 147 -10.10 -5.91 -17.30
CA GLN A 147 -9.24 -6.91 -16.69
C GLN A 147 -8.18 -7.36 -17.70
N VAL A 148 -6.92 -7.09 -17.36
CA VAL A 148 -5.74 -7.58 -18.08
C VAL A 148 -5.17 -8.75 -17.28
N ARG A 149 -4.85 -9.86 -17.95
CA ARG A 149 -4.09 -10.95 -17.38
C ARG A 149 -2.98 -11.35 -18.33
N VAL A 150 -1.77 -11.51 -17.82
CA VAL A 150 -0.61 -11.92 -18.61
C VAL A 150 -0.08 -13.26 -18.09
N LEU A 151 0.33 -14.12 -19.03
CA LEU A 151 1.09 -15.31 -18.72
C LEU A 151 2.13 -15.56 -19.81
N ARG A 152 3.42 -15.45 -19.47
CA ARG A 152 4.55 -15.64 -20.40
C ARG A 152 4.42 -14.80 -21.68
N GLY A 153 4.04 -13.53 -21.52
CA GLY A 153 3.84 -12.62 -22.66
C GLY A 153 2.53 -12.84 -23.47
N HIS A 154 1.72 -13.83 -23.12
CA HIS A 154 0.36 -13.97 -23.67
C HIS A 154 -0.63 -13.17 -22.81
N CYS A 155 -1.28 -12.19 -23.43
CA CYS A 155 -2.18 -11.27 -22.76
C CYS A 155 -3.64 -11.69 -23.03
N VAL A 156 -4.46 -11.74 -21.99
CA VAL A 156 -5.91 -12.00 -22.10
C VAL A 156 -6.65 -10.78 -21.57
N LEU A 157 -7.51 -10.21 -22.43
CA LEU A 157 -8.29 -9.01 -22.12
C LEU A 157 -9.75 -9.38 -21.91
N ARG A 158 -10.34 -8.87 -20.83
CA ARG A 158 -11.77 -9.06 -20.52
C ARG A 158 -12.38 -7.80 -19.95
N GLY A 159 -13.66 -7.59 -20.24
CA GLY A 159 -14.42 -6.48 -19.68
C GLY A 159 -15.23 -5.74 -20.74
N PRO A 160 -16.13 -4.85 -20.30
CA PRO A 160 -16.94 -4.05 -21.20
C PRO A 160 -16.09 -2.94 -21.83
N VAL A 161 -16.42 -2.50 -23.05
CA VAL A 161 -15.76 -1.40 -23.77
C VAL A 161 -16.83 -0.58 -24.50
N PRO A 162 -16.76 0.76 -24.55
CA PRO A 162 -17.84 1.59 -25.10
C PRO A 162 -18.10 1.40 -26.61
N SER A 163 -17.08 1.05 -27.39
CA SER A 163 -17.18 0.93 -28.85
C SER A 163 -16.22 -0.12 -29.41
N GLU A 164 -16.49 -0.61 -30.63
CA GLU A 164 -15.57 -1.50 -31.35
C GLU A 164 -14.24 -0.77 -31.67
N SER A 165 -14.30 0.52 -31.98
CA SER A 165 -13.08 1.32 -32.20
C SER A 165 -12.17 1.37 -30.98
N ALA A 166 -12.73 1.46 -29.77
CA ALA A 166 -11.95 1.42 -28.54
C ALA A 166 -11.33 0.04 -28.31
N LYS A 167 -12.02 -1.04 -28.72
CA LYS A 167 -11.48 -2.39 -28.66
C LYS A 167 -10.28 -2.58 -29.60
N GLU A 168 -10.38 -2.09 -30.84
CA GLU A 168 -9.26 -2.10 -31.80
C GLU A 168 -8.08 -1.23 -31.33
N GLU A 169 -8.38 -0.08 -30.72
CA GLU A 169 -7.38 0.82 -30.15
C GLU A 169 -6.60 0.16 -29.02
N ILE A 170 -7.30 -0.44 -28.05
CA ILE A 170 -6.69 -1.18 -26.93
C ILE A 170 -5.76 -2.28 -27.47
N GLU A 171 -6.23 -3.05 -28.44
CA GLU A 171 -5.45 -4.13 -29.04
C GLU A 171 -4.16 -3.58 -29.68
N ARG A 172 -4.27 -2.49 -30.45
CA ARG A 172 -3.12 -1.82 -31.07
C ARG A 172 -2.11 -1.33 -30.04
N ILE A 173 -2.58 -0.72 -28.94
CA ILE A 173 -1.72 -0.22 -27.86
C ILE A 173 -0.94 -1.37 -27.22
N ILE A 174 -1.62 -2.49 -26.94
CA ILE A 174 -1.00 -3.64 -26.26
C ILE A 174 0.09 -4.28 -27.12
N TYR A 175 -0.14 -4.40 -28.44
CA TYR A 175 0.90 -4.87 -29.36
C TYR A 175 2.13 -3.95 -29.42
N GLY A 176 1.99 -2.69 -29.02
CA GLY A 176 3.10 -1.75 -28.88
C GLY A 176 3.95 -1.95 -27.62
N VAL A 177 3.48 -2.73 -26.64
CA VAL A 177 4.18 -2.93 -25.37
C VAL A 177 5.30 -3.98 -25.53
N PRO A 178 6.56 -3.64 -25.21
CA PRO A 178 7.66 -4.60 -25.28
C PRO A 178 7.44 -5.81 -24.37
N GLY A 179 7.64 -7.02 -24.90
CA GLY A 179 7.45 -8.26 -24.15
C GLY A 179 6.07 -8.92 -24.32
N VAL A 180 5.14 -8.27 -25.02
CA VAL A 180 3.89 -8.91 -25.45
C VAL A 180 4.15 -9.76 -26.69
N LEU A 181 3.76 -11.04 -26.63
CA LEU A 181 3.87 -11.97 -27.76
C LEU A 181 2.54 -12.16 -28.49
N GLU A 182 1.45 -12.28 -27.73
CA GLU A 182 0.12 -12.57 -28.26
C GLU A 182 -0.95 -11.89 -27.41
N VAL A 183 -2.03 -11.45 -28.05
CA VAL A 183 -3.17 -10.81 -27.39
C VAL A 183 -4.44 -11.59 -27.73
N ALA A 184 -5.06 -12.18 -26.71
CA ALA A 184 -6.37 -12.80 -26.77
C ALA A 184 -7.43 -11.77 -26.34
N ASN A 185 -8.06 -11.15 -27.32
CA ASN A 185 -9.09 -10.14 -27.10
C ASN A 185 -10.47 -10.80 -26.83
N ALA A 186 -10.91 -10.75 -25.57
CA ALA A 186 -12.26 -11.17 -25.15
C ALA A 186 -13.03 -9.99 -24.51
N LEU A 187 -12.88 -8.80 -25.10
CA LEU A 187 -13.59 -7.59 -24.72
C LEU A 187 -15.00 -7.55 -25.31
N ASP A 188 -15.97 -7.14 -24.48
CA ASP A 188 -17.39 -7.04 -24.84
C ASP A 188 -17.76 -5.59 -25.14
N VAL A 189 -18.32 -5.31 -26.32
CA VAL A 189 -18.74 -3.95 -26.67
C VAL A 189 -20.09 -3.64 -26.03
N ASP A 190 -20.08 -2.62 -25.17
CA ASP A 190 -21.20 -2.18 -24.37
C ASP A 190 -21.22 -0.64 -24.28
N PRO A 191 -21.98 0.04 -25.17
CA PRO A 191 -22.06 1.50 -25.21
C PRO A 191 -22.57 2.15 -23.91
N GLY A 192 -23.31 1.40 -23.09
CA GLY A 192 -23.86 1.89 -21.83
C GLY A 192 -23.00 1.56 -20.61
N ALA A 193 -21.83 0.93 -20.79
CA ALA A 193 -20.98 0.51 -19.68
C ALA A 193 -20.50 1.71 -18.84
N ILE A 194 -19.99 2.74 -19.50
CA ILE A 194 -19.51 3.97 -18.85
C ILE A 194 -20.66 4.66 -18.11
N GLU A 195 -21.83 4.79 -18.73
CA GLU A 195 -23.00 5.40 -18.10
C GLU A 195 -23.44 4.63 -16.86
N ARG A 196 -23.41 3.29 -16.88
CA ARG A 196 -23.74 2.47 -15.70
C ARG A 196 -22.73 2.60 -14.57
N LEU A 197 -21.45 2.78 -14.90
CA LEU A 197 -20.38 2.92 -13.92
C LEU A 197 -20.37 4.31 -13.27
N LEU A 198 -20.68 5.35 -14.06
CA LEU A 198 -20.80 6.73 -13.61
C LEU A 198 -22.17 7.05 -13.00
N ALA A 199 -23.19 6.25 -13.27
CA ALA A 199 -24.51 6.47 -12.71
C ALA A 199 -24.44 6.43 -11.18
N PRO A 200 -24.99 7.45 -10.47
CA PRO A 200 -25.03 7.43 -9.03
C PRO A 200 -25.78 6.17 -8.59
N LYS A 201 -25.15 5.35 -7.72
CA LYS A 201 -25.80 4.17 -7.13
C LYS A 201 -27.14 4.61 -6.56
N ARG A 202 -28.23 4.33 -7.30
CA ARG A 202 -29.59 4.57 -6.82
C ARG A 202 -29.77 3.67 -5.61
N ALA A 203 -29.60 4.26 -4.43
CA ALA A 203 -29.78 3.59 -3.17
C ALA A 203 -31.16 2.94 -3.16
N GLY A 204 -31.20 1.60 -3.24
CA GLY A 204 -32.32 0.79 -2.80
C GLY A 204 -33.71 1.18 -3.30
N ALA A 205 -33.89 1.57 -4.56
CA ALA A 205 -35.22 1.51 -5.18
C ALA A 205 -35.51 0.05 -5.52
N ARG A 206 -35.83 -0.76 -4.50
CA ARG A 206 -36.43 -2.09 -4.68
C ARG A 206 -37.64 -1.89 -5.57
N LYS A 207 -37.55 -2.35 -6.81
CA LYS A 207 -38.60 -2.34 -7.83
C LYS A 207 -39.82 -3.07 -7.26
N LYS A 208 -40.68 -2.38 -6.52
CA LYS A 208 -42.03 -2.85 -6.22
C LYS A 208 -42.73 -2.81 -7.57
N ARG A 209 -42.80 -3.98 -8.20
CA ARG A 209 -43.60 -4.19 -9.41
C ARG A 209 -44.97 -3.58 -9.14
N ALA A 210 -45.36 -2.62 -9.97
CA ALA A 210 -46.71 -2.10 -10.01
C ALA A 210 -47.64 -3.27 -10.36
N ALA A 211 -48.28 -3.85 -9.33
CA ALA A 211 -49.51 -4.59 -9.51
C ALA A 211 -50.62 -3.54 -9.43
N GLY A 212 -51.26 -3.26 -10.57
CA GLY A 212 -52.44 -2.40 -10.66
C GLY A 212 -53.63 -3.06 -9.98
N GLY A 213 -53.69 -2.96 -8.66
CA GLY A 213 -54.88 -3.23 -7.86
C GLY A 213 -55.22 -1.98 -7.07
N VAL A 214 -56.48 -1.56 -7.12
CA VAL A 214 -57.00 -0.41 -6.34
C VAL A 214 -56.68 -0.67 -4.87
N ALA A 215 -55.85 0.18 -4.27
CA ALA A 215 -55.36 -0.02 -2.91
C ALA A 215 -56.50 0.25 -1.91
N GLU A 216 -57.20 -0.80 -1.50
CA GLU A 216 -58.19 -0.74 -0.44
C GLU A 216 -57.49 -0.55 0.92
N ALA A 217 -57.93 0.44 1.71
CA ALA A 217 -57.34 0.73 3.01
C ALA A 217 -57.67 -0.42 3.98
N THR A 218 -56.64 -1.10 4.50
CA THR A 218 -56.79 -2.24 5.42
C THR A 218 -55.99 -2.04 6.70
N VAL A 219 -56.55 -2.49 7.82
CA VAL A 219 -55.92 -2.47 9.16
C VAL A 219 -56.15 -3.82 9.81
N GLY A 220 -55.08 -4.51 10.23
CA GLY A 220 -55.17 -5.88 10.75
C GLY A 220 -55.79 -6.88 9.76
N GLY A 221 -55.71 -6.61 8.45
CA GLY A 221 -56.28 -7.44 7.39
C GLY A 221 -57.78 -7.25 7.12
N LYS A 222 -58.44 -6.28 7.76
CA LYS A 222 -59.85 -5.91 7.48
C LYS A 222 -59.92 -4.59 6.70
N PRO A 223 -60.82 -4.45 5.71
CA PRO A 223 -61.04 -3.18 5.03
C PRO A 223 -61.62 -2.16 6.02
N VAL A 224 -61.05 -0.96 6.03
CA VAL A 224 -61.48 0.13 6.92
C VAL A 224 -61.91 1.33 6.10
N THR A 225 -62.99 1.98 6.55
CA THR A 225 -63.46 3.24 5.98
C THR A 225 -63.00 4.42 6.84
N ALA A 226 -63.24 5.65 6.37
CA ALA A 226 -62.87 6.84 7.13
C ALA A 226 -63.57 6.94 8.50
N ALA A 227 -64.73 6.29 8.68
CA ALA A 227 -65.44 6.25 9.96
C ALA A 227 -64.75 5.34 10.99
N ASP A 228 -63.97 4.36 10.55
CA ASP A 228 -63.34 3.35 11.40
C ASP A 228 -61.94 3.77 11.88
N LEU A 229 -61.41 4.87 11.34
CA LEU A 229 -60.09 5.39 11.65
C LEU A 229 -60.15 6.52 12.68
N PRO A 230 -59.18 6.58 13.62
CA PRO A 230 -59.11 7.69 14.54
C PRO A 230 -58.81 9.00 13.79
N ALA A 231 -59.38 10.11 14.27
CA ALA A 231 -59.30 11.41 13.59
C ALA A 231 -57.86 11.87 13.29
N TRP A 232 -56.88 11.50 14.13
CA TRP A 232 -55.46 11.81 13.89
C TRP A 232 -54.89 11.05 12.68
N ALA A 233 -55.33 9.82 12.42
CA ALA A 233 -54.84 9.01 11.29
C ALA A 233 -55.33 9.57 9.95
N LEU A 234 -56.46 10.28 9.94
CA LEU A 234 -57.00 10.96 8.77
C LEU A 234 -56.38 12.34 8.51
N LYS A 235 -55.64 12.93 9.45
CA LYS A 235 -54.93 14.20 9.24
C LYS A 235 -53.50 13.99 8.71
N PRO A 236 -52.99 14.89 7.85
CA PRO A 236 -51.57 14.92 7.54
C PRO A 236 -50.76 15.23 8.82
N LYS A 237 -49.55 14.68 8.90
CA LYS A 237 -48.75 14.71 10.14
C LYS A 237 -48.35 16.13 10.55
N GLU A 238 -48.31 17.03 9.57
CA GLU A 238 -48.05 18.46 9.69
C GLU A 238 -49.16 19.19 10.49
N GLU A 239 -50.37 18.65 10.51
CA GLU A 239 -51.54 19.23 11.20
C GLU A 239 -51.83 18.58 12.56
N TRP A 240 -50.94 17.71 13.05
CA TRP A 240 -51.17 17.00 14.30
C TRP A 240 -50.97 17.91 15.51
N THR A 241 -52.00 17.94 16.36
CA THR A 241 -51.94 18.61 17.65
C THR A 241 -51.26 17.70 18.69
N LYS A 242 -50.88 18.27 19.84
CA LYS A 242 -50.32 17.50 20.96
C LYS A 242 -51.26 16.36 21.42
N ALA A 243 -52.57 16.55 21.33
CA ALA A 243 -53.57 15.54 21.64
C ALA A 243 -53.57 14.39 20.61
N ASP A 244 -53.37 14.68 19.33
CA ASP A 244 -53.25 13.68 18.27
C ASP A 244 -52.01 12.79 18.47
N TYR A 245 -50.89 13.39 18.90
CA TYR A 245 -49.67 12.65 19.26
C TYR A 245 -49.86 11.75 20.49
N GLN A 246 -50.61 12.21 21.49
CA GLN A 246 -50.94 11.43 22.68
C GLN A 246 -51.85 10.24 22.34
N ALA A 247 -52.89 10.46 21.52
CA ALA A 247 -53.77 9.40 21.05
C ALA A 247 -53.01 8.31 20.26
N ARG A 248 -52.06 8.69 19.41
CA ARG A 248 -51.18 7.71 18.73
C ARG A 248 -50.30 6.94 19.70
N ALA A 249 -49.78 7.61 20.73
CA ALA A 249 -48.96 6.96 21.75
C ALA A 249 -49.80 5.93 22.54
N GLU A 250 -51.05 6.23 22.86
CA GLU A 250 -51.97 5.29 23.52
C GLU A 250 -52.25 4.06 22.64
N VAL A 251 -52.52 4.26 21.35
CA VAL A 251 -52.70 3.15 20.39
C VAL A 251 -51.42 2.30 20.27
N LYS A 252 -50.24 2.94 20.29
CA LYS A 252 -48.95 2.22 20.31
C LYS A 252 -48.78 1.38 21.58
N MET A 253 -49.21 1.91 22.72
CA MET A 253 -49.15 1.19 24.00
C MET A 253 -50.20 0.07 24.07
N ALA A 254 -51.34 0.22 23.41
CA ALA A 254 -52.33 -0.85 23.25
C ALA A 254 -51.79 -1.98 22.35
N PHE A 255 -51.25 -1.64 21.17
CA PHE A 255 -50.63 -2.62 20.27
C PHE A 255 -49.48 -3.39 20.93
N LYS A 256 -48.62 -2.71 21.71
CA LYS A 256 -47.52 -3.36 22.45
C LYS A 256 -48.03 -4.32 23.55
N ARG A 257 -49.24 -4.09 24.07
CA ARG A 257 -49.93 -5.02 24.99
C ARG A 257 -50.70 -6.13 24.26
N GLY A 258 -50.63 -6.18 22.93
CA GLY A 258 -51.36 -7.15 22.11
C GLY A 258 -52.82 -6.80 21.87
N GLU A 259 -53.24 -5.60 22.26
CA GLU A 259 -54.62 -5.12 22.15
C GLU A 259 -54.71 -4.02 21.08
N GLY A 260 -55.37 -4.32 19.96
CA GLY A 260 -55.65 -3.33 18.92
C GLY A 260 -54.63 -3.29 17.76
N PRO A 261 -54.91 -2.47 16.74
CA PRO A 261 -54.19 -2.45 15.48
C PRO A 261 -52.85 -1.71 15.52
N ASP A 262 -51.93 -2.01 14.58
CA ASP A 262 -50.64 -1.32 14.48
C ASP A 262 -50.86 0.18 14.16
N PRO A 263 -50.30 1.11 14.96
CA PRO A 263 -50.35 2.54 14.68
C PRO A 263 -49.91 2.93 13.26
N LYS A 264 -48.98 2.18 12.67
CA LYS A 264 -48.50 2.43 11.30
C LYS A 264 -49.51 2.02 10.24
N GLU A 265 -50.28 0.96 10.47
CA GLU A 265 -51.33 0.53 9.56
C GLU A 265 -52.48 1.54 9.53
N LEU A 266 -52.85 2.09 10.69
CA LEU A 266 -53.84 3.18 10.77
C LEU A 266 -53.39 4.43 10.00
N GLU A 267 -52.10 4.81 10.13
CA GLU A 267 -51.51 5.95 9.42
C GLU A 267 -51.49 5.73 7.90
N GLN A 268 -51.19 4.50 7.46
CA GLN A 268 -51.21 4.11 6.05
C GLN A 268 -52.63 4.06 5.48
N ALA A 269 -53.58 3.48 6.21
CA ALA A 269 -54.99 3.43 5.84
C ALA A 269 -55.58 4.85 5.70
N GLY A 270 -55.27 5.73 6.65
CA GLY A 270 -55.71 7.13 6.58
C GLY A 270 -55.04 7.91 5.43
N ALA A 271 -53.78 7.61 5.11
CA ALA A 271 -53.11 8.21 3.95
C ALA A 271 -53.72 7.75 2.62
N LEU A 272 -54.10 6.46 2.50
CA LEU A 272 -54.78 5.93 1.32
C LEU A 272 -56.16 6.58 1.13
N LEU A 273 -56.92 6.76 2.21
CA LEU A 273 -58.24 7.41 2.15
C LEU A 273 -58.15 8.92 1.89
N ARG A 274 -57.09 9.61 2.34
CA ARG A 274 -56.80 11.00 1.93
C ARG A 274 -56.46 11.09 0.44
N GLY A 275 -55.66 10.15 -0.07
CA GLY A 275 -55.22 10.14 -1.47
C GLY A 275 -56.31 9.76 -2.47
N GLY A 276 -57.36 9.04 -2.03
CA GLY A 276 -58.49 8.61 -2.87
C GLY A 276 -59.57 9.68 -3.12
N ALA A 277 -59.57 10.79 -2.39
CA ALA A 277 -60.54 11.88 -2.54
C ALA A 277 -59.95 13.07 -3.33
N ARG A 278 -59.66 12.87 -4.62
CA ARG A 278 -59.48 13.98 -5.56
C ARG A 278 -60.13 13.64 -6.91
N ALA A 279 -61.33 14.17 -7.13
CA ALA A 279 -61.96 14.22 -8.45
C ALA A 279 -61.20 15.22 -9.34
N PRO A 280 -61.14 14.99 -10.67
CA PRO A 280 -60.44 15.88 -11.59
C PRO A 280 -61.31 17.11 -11.87
N ALA A 281 -60.76 18.30 -11.63
CA ALA A 281 -61.31 19.53 -12.18
C ALA A 281 -60.54 19.85 -13.45
N GLU A 282 -61.26 19.76 -14.56
CA GLU A 282 -60.98 20.44 -15.82
C GLU A 282 -60.95 21.95 -15.54
N ASP A 283 -60.02 22.70 -16.15
CA ASP A 283 -60.47 23.82 -16.96
C ASP A 283 -59.40 24.31 -17.93
N THR A 284 -59.92 24.60 -19.11
CA THR A 284 -59.30 25.11 -20.32
C THR A 284 -59.34 26.63 -20.28
N THR A 285 -58.37 27.36 -20.87
CA THR A 285 -58.61 28.50 -21.79
C THR A 285 -57.33 29.29 -22.13
N LEU A 286 -57.05 29.36 -23.45
CA LEU A 286 -56.72 30.52 -24.31
C LEU A 286 -55.62 31.51 -23.85
N ALA A 287 -54.50 31.73 -24.57
CA ALA A 287 -54.25 32.22 -25.94
C ALA A 287 -54.10 33.77 -26.06
N GLU A 288 -52.96 34.13 -26.68
CA GLU A 288 -52.67 35.27 -27.60
C GLU A 288 -52.40 36.71 -27.12
N ALA A 289 -51.22 37.23 -27.53
CA ALA A 289 -50.95 38.47 -28.30
C ALA A 289 -49.47 38.92 -28.05
N GLU A 290 -48.51 38.70 -28.97
CA GLU A 290 -48.14 39.47 -30.18
C GLU A 290 -47.30 40.76 -29.95
N GLY A 291 -46.25 40.92 -30.78
CA GLY A 291 -45.56 42.20 -31.10
C GLY A 291 -44.04 42.20 -30.85
N ALA A 292 -43.17 41.76 -31.78
CA ALA A 292 -42.49 42.56 -32.84
C ALA A 292 -41.27 43.39 -32.29
N THR A 293 -40.05 43.46 -32.83
CA THR A 293 -39.46 43.42 -34.19
C THR A 293 -37.91 43.37 -34.13
N GLY A 294 -37.25 42.73 -35.12
CA GLY A 294 -35.96 43.12 -35.80
C GLY A 294 -34.65 43.18 -35.00
N LEU A 295 -33.45 42.84 -35.47
CA LEU A 295 -32.86 42.74 -36.81
C LEU A 295 -31.49 41.99 -36.69
N THR A 296 -31.15 41.13 -37.67
CA THR A 296 -29.84 40.89 -38.36
C THR A 296 -28.50 41.33 -37.73
N ALA A 297 -27.31 40.78 -38.00
CA ALA A 297 -26.76 39.53 -38.55
C ALA A 297 -25.21 39.70 -38.52
N GLN A 298 -24.49 38.69 -38.00
CA GLN A 298 -23.14 38.18 -38.36
C GLN A 298 -21.82 39.06 -38.27
N PRO A 299 -20.63 38.46 -37.96
CA PRO A 299 -19.33 39.05 -37.54
C PRO A 299 -18.30 39.04 -38.71
N PRO A 300 -16.94 38.92 -38.57
CA PRO A 300 -15.93 39.07 -37.49
C PRO A 300 -14.74 40.00 -37.90
N GLU A 301 -13.64 40.15 -37.12
CA GLU A 301 -12.21 40.07 -37.56
C GLU A 301 -11.15 40.38 -36.43
N LEU A 302 -9.91 40.00 -36.73
CA LEU A 302 -8.69 39.74 -35.94
C LEU A 302 -7.72 40.96 -35.75
N VAL A 303 -6.54 40.68 -35.17
CA VAL A 303 -5.20 41.33 -35.36
C VAL A 303 -4.87 42.44 -34.31
N GLU A 304 -3.71 42.60 -33.62
CA GLU A 304 -2.32 42.10 -33.65
C GLU A 304 -1.54 42.42 -32.33
N VAL A 305 -0.32 41.86 -32.22
CA VAL A 305 0.77 42.07 -31.22
C VAL A 305 1.74 43.19 -31.70
N PRO A 306 2.51 43.90 -30.83
CA PRO A 306 3.98 43.65 -30.70
C PRO A 306 4.51 43.88 -29.24
N ALA A 307 5.49 43.16 -28.67
CA ALA A 307 6.93 42.93 -28.93
C ALA A 307 7.92 43.93 -28.26
N ALA A 308 8.71 43.38 -27.30
CA ALA A 308 10.12 43.63 -26.90
C ALA A 308 10.66 45.03 -26.53
N ALA A 309 11.36 45.13 -25.37
CA ALA A 309 12.80 45.52 -25.27
C ALA A 309 13.29 45.80 -23.81
N GLU A 310 14.50 45.29 -23.53
CA GLU A 310 15.61 45.83 -22.72
C GLU A 310 15.66 45.82 -21.16
N MET A 311 16.66 45.10 -20.63
CA MET A 311 17.45 45.42 -19.40
C MET A 311 18.69 46.28 -19.79
N PRO A 312 19.67 46.69 -18.93
CA PRO A 312 19.91 46.68 -17.45
C PRO A 312 20.39 48.11 -16.96
N PRO A 313 21.18 48.40 -15.88
CA PRO A 313 21.93 47.56 -14.92
C PRO A 313 21.95 47.98 -13.42
N ALA A 314 22.70 47.16 -12.67
CA ALA A 314 22.90 47.06 -11.23
C ALA A 314 23.49 48.29 -10.50
N LEU A 315 23.27 48.34 -9.17
CA LEU A 315 24.18 48.98 -8.20
C LEU A 315 24.08 48.30 -6.82
N VAL A 316 25.23 48.32 -6.15
CA VAL A 316 25.68 47.61 -4.94
C VAL A 316 25.36 48.40 -3.67
N THR A 317 25.09 47.73 -2.52
CA THR A 317 25.63 47.94 -1.15
C THR A 317 24.82 47.07 -0.15
N ASP A 318 25.40 46.12 0.57
CA ASP A 318 26.23 46.19 1.79
C ASP A 318 25.41 46.09 3.10
N SER A 319 26.02 45.48 4.11
CA SER A 319 25.66 45.39 5.54
C SER A 319 24.68 44.33 6.01
N ALA A 320 25.25 43.20 6.44
CA ALA A 320 24.79 42.47 7.61
C ALA A 320 24.99 43.31 8.90
N PRO A 321 24.12 43.13 9.91
CA PRO A 321 24.62 42.98 11.27
C PRO A 321 24.02 41.76 12.02
N PRO A 322 24.64 41.32 13.14
CA PRO A 322 24.52 39.96 13.66
C PRO A 322 23.59 39.79 14.89
N SER A 323 23.14 38.55 15.09
CA SER A 323 22.76 37.89 16.37
C SER A 323 21.45 38.35 17.09
N PRO A 324 20.75 37.48 17.87
CA PRO A 324 21.34 36.55 18.85
C PRO A 324 20.86 35.09 18.81
N ALA A 325 21.76 34.21 19.23
CA ALA A 325 21.44 32.88 19.72
C ALA A 325 20.46 32.97 20.90
N VAL A 326 19.22 32.56 20.67
CA VAL A 326 18.24 32.31 21.74
C VAL A 326 18.45 30.86 22.15
N THR A 327 18.95 30.65 23.36
CA THR A 327 18.88 29.36 24.04
C THR A 327 17.41 28.92 24.10
N ALA A 328 17.06 27.83 23.43
CA ALA A 328 15.71 27.30 23.42
C ALA A 328 15.35 26.76 24.82
N ASP A 329 14.54 27.52 25.54
CA ASP A 329 14.03 27.16 26.85
C ASP A 329 12.96 26.06 26.67
N THR A 330 13.35 24.80 26.86
CA THR A 330 12.47 23.62 26.71
C THR A 330 11.37 23.54 27.77
N SER A 331 11.43 24.40 28.79
CA SER A 331 10.49 24.43 29.91
C SER A 331 9.07 24.85 29.54
N ASN A 332 8.87 25.52 28.40
CA ASN A 332 7.57 26.04 27.97
C ASN A 332 6.91 25.21 26.86
N LEU A 333 7.53 24.10 26.45
CA LEU A 333 6.99 23.22 25.42
C LEU A 333 6.22 22.05 26.03
N PRO A 334 5.05 21.68 25.46
CA PRO A 334 4.30 20.54 25.96
C PRO A 334 5.07 19.23 25.72
N SER A 335 4.94 18.27 26.64
CA SER A 335 5.72 17.03 26.62
C SER A 335 5.60 16.21 25.33
N TRP A 336 4.45 16.29 24.65
CA TRP A 336 4.22 15.64 23.36
C TRP A 336 5.01 16.26 22.20
N ALA A 337 5.43 17.53 22.31
CA ALA A 337 6.25 18.20 21.31
C ALA A 337 7.75 17.82 21.41
N LEU A 338 8.16 17.23 22.54
CA LEU A 338 9.54 16.82 22.83
C LEU A 338 9.78 15.32 22.58
N LYS A 339 8.78 14.56 22.12
CA LYS A 339 8.87 13.11 21.92
C LYS A 339 8.41 12.70 20.51
N PRO A 340 8.99 11.65 19.92
CA PRO A 340 8.47 11.08 18.69
C PRO A 340 7.07 10.49 18.91
N LYS A 341 6.23 10.53 17.87
CA LYS A 341 4.80 10.19 17.94
C LYS A 341 4.54 8.76 18.42
N GLU A 342 5.47 7.86 18.16
CA GLU A 342 5.44 6.46 18.55
C GLU A 342 5.57 6.26 20.07
N GLN A 343 6.10 7.26 20.79
CA GLN A 343 6.31 7.23 22.24
C GLN A 343 5.25 8.01 23.03
N TRP A 344 4.22 8.53 22.36
CA TRP A 344 3.19 9.33 23.02
C TRP A 344 2.26 8.46 23.86
N SER A 345 2.00 8.91 25.09
CA SER A 345 0.95 8.34 25.92
C SER A 345 -0.45 8.68 25.38
N LYS A 346 -1.48 7.94 25.84
CA LYS A 346 -2.88 8.22 25.47
C LYS A 346 -3.31 9.65 25.84
N GLU A 347 -2.78 10.19 26.93
CA GLU A 347 -3.04 11.55 27.42
C GLU A 347 -2.33 12.60 26.55
N GLU A 348 -1.11 12.30 26.09
CA GLU A 348 -0.34 13.13 25.16
C GLU A 348 -1.02 13.21 23.78
N PHE A 349 -1.57 12.09 23.28
CA PHE A 349 -2.39 12.07 22.07
C PHE A 349 -3.65 12.94 22.19
N GLN A 350 -4.33 12.89 23.33
CA GLN A 350 -5.52 13.70 23.58
C GLN A 350 -5.18 15.20 23.72
N ALA A 351 -4.06 15.54 24.35
CA ALA A 351 -3.57 16.91 24.48
C ALA A 351 -3.21 17.50 23.10
N HIS A 352 -2.53 16.74 22.24
CA HIS A 352 -2.23 17.14 20.86
C HIS A 352 -3.51 17.32 20.02
N ALA A 353 -4.49 16.41 20.13
CA ALA A 353 -5.77 16.54 19.44
C ALA A 353 -6.58 17.77 19.90
N LYS A 354 -6.51 18.09 21.20
CA LYS A 354 -7.12 19.30 21.77
C LYS A 354 -6.42 20.57 21.27
N ALA A 355 -5.08 20.57 21.18
CA ALA A 355 -4.30 21.67 20.61
C ALA A 355 -4.63 21.91 19.13
N ARG A 356 -4.75 20.84 18.32
CA ARG A 356 -5.20 20.95 16.92
C ARG A 356 -6.61 21.53 16.79
N SER A 357 -7.50 21.14 17.69
CA SER A 357 -8.88 21.62 17.70
C SER A 357 -8.97 23.09 18.14
N ALA A 358 -8.11 23.53 19.06
CA ALA A 358 -8.01 24.92 19.50
C ALA A 358 -7.44 25.80 18.37
N PHE A 359 -6.34 25.37 17.74
CA PHE A 359 -5.75 26.08 16.59
C PHE A 359 -6.75 26.23 15.43
N LYS A 360 -7.52 25.18 15.12
CA LYS A 360 -8.57 25.23 14.09
C LYS A 360 -9.70 26.21 14.42
N LYS A 361 -9.89 26.55 15.70
CA LYS A 361 -10.84 27.57 16.17
C LYS A 361 -10.22 28.97 16.27
N GLY A 362 -8.95 29.13 15.87
CA GLY A 362 -8.20 30.39 15.97
C GLY A 362 -7.66 30.67 17.37
N GLU A 363 -7.70 29.68 18.27
CA GLU A 363 -7.24 29.81 19.65
C GLU A 363 -5.94 29.01 19.85
N GLY A 364 -4.83 29.71 20.08
CA GLY A 364 -3.55 29.10 20.45
C GLY A 364 -2.59 28.82 19.27
N PRO A 365 -1.35 28.42 19.57
CA PRO A 365 -0.29 28.19 18.59
C PRO A 365 -0.52 26.93 17.75
N ASN A 366 0.06 26.90 16.55
CA ASN A 366 0.01 25.74 15.66
C ASN A 366 0.79 24.57 16.27
N PRO A 367 0.16 23.38 16.44
CA PRO A 367 0.81 22.23 17.04
C PRO A 367 1.99 21.68 16.24
N ASP A 368 2.00 21.83 14.91
CA ASP A 368 3.13 21.39 14.10
C ASP A 368 4.38 22.26 14.33
N ASP A 369 4.18 23.56 14.61
CA ASP A 369 5.27 24.48 14.94
C ASP A 369 5.84 24.20 16.35
N LEU A 370 4.99 23.78 17.30
CA LEU A 370 5.45 23.35 18.62
C LEU A 370 6.33 22.10 18.54
N ILE A 371 5.98 21.13 17.69
CA ILE A 371 6.80 19.93 17.43
C ILE A 371 8.13 20.33 16.82
N ALA A 372 8.11 21.22 15.82
CA ALA A 372 9.33 21.70 15.19
C ALA A 372 10.25 22.42 16.19
N GLN A 373 9.69 23.25 17.09
CA GLN A 373 10.43 23.91 18.16
C GLN A 373 11.02 22.91 19.16
N GLY A 374 10.26 21.87 19.54
CA GLY A 374 10.75 20.81 20.42
C GLY A 374 11.90 20.03 19.82
N GLN A 375 11.79 19.67 18.53
CA GLN A 375 12.85 18.96 17.81
C GLN A 375 14.10 19.83 17.61
N ALA A 376 13.93 21.12 17.32
CA ALA A 376 15.06 22.06 17.21
C ALA A 376 15.78 22.27 18.56
N ALA A 377 15.03 22.29 19.67
CA ALA A 377 15.60 22.40 21.01
C ALA A 377 16.36 21.13 21.42
N LEU A 378 15.88 19.95 21.05
CA LEU A 378 16.60 18.68 21.23
C LEU A 378 17.89 18.61 20.41
N ALA A 379 17.90 19.20 19.21
CA ALA A 379 19.07 19.22 18.34
C ALA A 379 20.17 20.21 18.78
N THR A 380 19.84 21.20 19.61
CA THR A 380 20.78 22.24 20.09
C THR A 380 21.33 21.99 21.50
N ALA A 381 20.93 20.90 22.16
CA ALA A 381 21.51 20.51 23.44
C ALA A 381 22.93 19.92 23.24
N PRO A 382 23.95 20.34 24.03
CA PRO A 382 25.28 19.77 23.93
C PRO A 382 25.24 18.29 24.34
N SER A 383 25.43 17.41 23.34
CA SER A 383 25.52 15.97 23.52
C SER A 383 26.81 15.62 24.26
N ALA A 384 26.69 15.26 25.53
CA ALA A 384 27.76 14.61 26.26
C ALA A 384 27.98 13.21 25.68
N SER A 385 29.18 13.01 25.14
CA SER A 385 29.73 11.74 24.68
C SER A 385 29.43 10.58 25.62
N SER A 386 28.89 9.49 25.08
CA SER A 386 29.25 8.15 25.55
C SER A 386 29.17 7.18 24.37
N ALA A 387 30.36 6.82 23.89
CA ALA A 387 30.57 5.59 23.15
C ALA A 387 30.32 4.41 24.11
N ALA A 388 29.26 3.65 23.85
CA ALA A 388 29.04 2.33 24.44
C ALA A 388 28.68 1.37 23.32
N VAL A 389 29.62 0.50 22.99
CA VAL A 389 29.36 -0.75 22.26
C VAL A 389 28.36 -1.53 23.11
N GLN A 390 27.16 -1.78 22.57
CA GLN A 390 26.12 -2.52 23.29
C GLN A 390 26.54 -3.99 23.38
N ALA A 391 27.02 -4.42 24.55
CA ALA A 391 26.88 -5.81 24.95
C ALA A 391 25.41 -6.03 25.30
N GLU A 392 24.72 -6.90 24.57
CA GLU A 392 23.31 -7.18 24.86
C GLU A 392 23.17 -7.81 26.26
N PRO A 393 22.31 -7.26 27.14
CA PRO A 393 22.03 -7.89 28.42
C PRO A 393 21.32 -9.22 28.17
N THR A 394 21.98 -10.32 28.52
CA THR A 394 21.40 -11.66 28.44
C THR A 394 20.36 -11.82 29.55
N VAL A 395 19.09 -11.73 29.19
CA VAL A 395 17.97 -12.02 30.10
C VAL A 395 17.91 -13.53 30.28
N ASP A 396 17.80 -13.99 31.53
CA ASP A 396 17.61 -15.41 31.86
C ASP A 396 16.18 -15.86 31.49
N LEU A 397 15.99 -16.14 30.20
CA LEU A 397 14.73 -16.55 29.59
C LEU A 397 14.20 -17.85 30.21
N ALA A 398 15.08 -18.75 30.65
CA ALA A 398 14.71 -20.05 31.22
C ALA A 398 13.92 -19.91 32.54
N ALA A 399 14.26 -18.90 33.36
CA ALA A 399 13.54 -18.62 34.60
C ALA A 399 12.14 -18.03 34.35
N LEU A 400 11.96 -17.28 33.25
CA LEU A 400 10.68 -16.66 32.87
C LEU A 400 9.74 -17.67 32.20
N GLU A 401 10.26 -18.54 31.34
CA GLU A 401 9.51 -19.61 30.67
C GLU A 401 8.98 -20.68 31.66
N ALA A 402 9.60 -20.81 32.83
CA ALA A 402 9.10 -21.68 33.90
C ALA A 402 7.84 -21.12 34.61
N ARG A 403 7.61 -19.80 34.52
CA ARG A 403 6.53 -19.10 35.26
C ARG A 403 5.40 -18.62 34.36
N TYR A 404 5.70 -18.31 33.11
CA TYR A 404 4.74 -17.82 32.14
C TYR A 404 4.78 -18.66 30.86
N PRO A 405 3.64 -18.86 30.19
CA PRO A 405 3.63 -19.58 28.93
C PRO A 405 4.42 -18.81 27.86
N ALA A 406 5.15 -19.52 27.00
CA ALA A 406 6.04 -18.92 25.99
C ALA A 406 5.33 -17.89 25.08
N TRP A 407 4.05 -18.10 24.78
CA TRP A 407 3.26 -17.16 23.97
C TRP A 407 3.01 -15.81 24.68
N ALA A 408 3.03 -15.76 26.01
CA ALA A 408 2.80 -14.53 26.77
C ALA A 408 4.08 -13.69 26.93
N LEU A 409 5.27 -14.30 26.78
CA LEU A 409 6.57 -13.63 26.85
C LEU A 409 6.96 -12.97 25.52
N LYS A 410 6.40 -13.43 24.40
CA LYS A 410 6.67 -12.90 23.05
C LYS A 410 5.76 -11.72 22.71
N PRO A 411 6.27 -10.69 22.01
CA PRO A 411 5.42 -9.65 21.43
C PRO A 411 4.47 -10.27 20.40
N LYS A 412 3.28 -9.70 20.24
CA LYS A 412 2.21 -10.27 19.41
C LYS A 412 2.61 -10.37 17.93
N GLU A 413 3.52 -9.51 17.50
CA GLU A 413 4.11 -9.43 16.17
C GLU A 413 4.97 -10.67 15.83
N GLU A 414 5.48 -11.38 16.86
CA GLU A 414 6.32 -12.57 16.73
C GLU A 414 5.56 -13.88 17.00
N TRP A 415 4.24 -13.83 17.15
CA TRP A 415 3.44 -15.02 17.44
C TRP A 415 3.32 -15.94 16.24
N ALA A 416 3.62 -17.22 16.44
CA ALA A 416 3.32 -18.27 15.47
C ALA A 416 1.84 -18.69 15.55
N ALA A 417 1.37 -19.44 14.55
CA ALA A 417 -0.01 -19.96 14.51
C ALA A 417 -0.36 -20.80 15.76
N GLU A 418 0.63 -21.47 16.34
CA GLU A 418 0.49 -22.27 17.56
C GLU A 418 0.30 -21.39 18.81
N ASP A 419 0.99 -20.25 18.89
CA ASP A 419 0.85 -19.27 19.97
C ASP A 419 -0.57 -18.65 19.96
N PHE A 420 -1.11 -18.34 18.77
CA PHE A 420 -2.50 -17.88 18.63
C PHE A 420 -3.50 -18.95 19.08
N LYS A 421 -3.25 -20.23 18.76
CA LYS A 421 -4.11 -21.34 19.19
C LYS A 421 -4.04 -21.57 20.70
N ALA A 422 -2.87 -21.44 21.31
CA ALA A 422 -2.67 -21.52 22.74
C ALA A 422 -3.39 -20.38 23.48
N GLN A 423 -3.31 -19.15 22.97
CA GLN A 423 -4.05 -18.01 23.51
C GLN A 423 -5.57 -18.19 23.38
N ALA A 424 -6.06 -18.70 22.25
CA ALA A 424 -7.48 -18.97 22.04
C ALA A 424 -8.00 -20.06 23.00
N SER A 425 -7.17 -21.09 23.25
CA SER A 425 -7.44 -22.12 24.24
C SER A 425 -7.54 -21.53 25.66
N ALA A 426 -6.59 -20.67 26.05
CA ALA A 426 -6.60 -19.98 27.33
C ALA A 426 -7.83 -19.06 27.50
N LYS A 427 -8.25 -18.35 26.44
CA LYS A 427 -9.50 -17.57 26.43
C LYS A 427 -10.74 -18.44 26.62
N SER A 428 -10.74 -19.62 25.99
CA SER A 428 -11.86 -20.55 26.13
C SER A 428 -11.94 -21.17 27.53
N ALA A 429 -10.79 -21.41 28.18
CA ALA A 429 -10.68 -21.91 29.54
C ALA A 429 -11.16 -20.84 30.56
N PHE A 430 -10.69 -19.60 30.41
CA PHE A 430 -11.18 -18.46 31.20
C PHE A 430 -12.69 -18.27 31.08
N LYS A 431 -13.25 -18.36 29.86
CA LYS A 431 -14.70 -18.26 29.63
C LYS A 431 -15.49 -19.40 30.28
N LYS A 432 -14.86 -20.54 30.55
CA LYS A 432 -15.42 -21.67 31.29
C LYS A 432 -15.20 -21.57 32.81
N GLY A 433 -14.55 -20.50 33.29
CA GLY A 433 -14.21 -20.30 34.71
C GLY A 433 -12.97 -21.08 35.15
N GLU A 434 -12.24 -21.68 34.22
CA GLU A 434 -11.05 -22.48 34.48
C GLU A 434 -9.81 -21.69 34.01
N GLY A 435 -9.16 -21.00 34.94
CA GLY A 435 -7.88 -20.34 34.71
C GLY A 435 -7.93 -18.79 34.68
N PRO A 436 -6.75 -18.14 34.76
CA PRO A 436 -6.63 -16.69 34.80
C PRO A 436 -6.93 -16.01 33.44
N ASP A 437 -7.24 -14.71 33.46
CA ASP A 437 -7.52 -13.94 32.24
C ASP A 437 -6.26 -13.89 31.34
N PRO A 438 -6.33 -14.33 30.08
CA PRO A 438 -5.20 -14.27 29.16
C PRO A 438 -4.57 -12.88 29.02
N LYS A 439 -5.36 -11.82 29.23
CA LYS A 439 -4.83 -10.46 29.21
C LYS A 439 -3.92 -10.17 30.41
N THR A 440 -4.28 -10.62 31.60
CA THR A 440 -3.47 -10.42 32.80
C THR A 440 -2.19 -11.26 32.74
N ILE A 441 -2.24 -12.46 32.15
CA ILE A 441 -1.05 -13.29 31.94
C ILE A 441 -0.03 -12.58 31.02
N ILE A 442 -0.49 -11.94 29.94
CA ILE A 442 0.38 -11.17 29.04
C ILE A 442 0.99 -9.97 29.78
N GLU A 443 0.16 -9.21 30.50
CA GLU A 443 0.60 -8.02 31.23
C GLU A 443 1.62 -8.38 32.32
N GLU A 444 1.41 -9.47 33.08
CA GLU A 444 2.34 -9.97 34.11
C GLU A 444 3.63 -10.54 33.51
N ALA A 445 3.54 -11.28 32.40
CA ALA A 445 4.69 -11.85 31.71
C ALA A 445 5.59 -10.76 31.11
N GLN A 446 5.01 -9.75 30.48
CA GLN A 446 5.74 -8.60 29.92
C GLN A 446 6.37 -7.73 31.01
N ALA A 447 5.66 -7.49 32.12
CA ALA A 447 6.22 -6.77 33.26
C ALA A 447 7.40 -7.53 33.91
N ALA A 448 7.33 -8.86 33.99
CA ALA A 448 8.42 -9.69 34.49
C ALA A 448 9.63 -9.69 33.54
N PHE A 449 9.39 -9.69 32.22
CA PHE A 449 10.43 -9.60 31.21
C PHE A 449 11.18 -8.26 31.27
N GLU A 450 10.46 -7.14 31.35
CA GLU A 450 11.05 -5.80 31.49
C GLU A 450 11.81 -5.64 32.81
N LYS A 451 11.31 -6.24 33.91
CA LYS A 451 12.03 -6.25 35.18
C LYS A 451 13.34 -7.06 35.09
N ALA A 452 13.31 -8.22 34.43
CA ALA A 452 14.50 -9.05 34.24
C ALA A 452 15.53 -8.35 33.34
N LYS A 453 15.07 -7.64 32.30
CA LYS A 453 15.92 -6.78 31.46
C LYS A 453 16.56 -5.65 32.26
N ALA A 454 15.81 -5.00 33.14
CA ALA A 454 16.33 -3.95 34.02
C ALA A 454 17.35 -4.48 35.05
N GLU A 455 17.14 -5.68 35.59
CA GLU A 455 18.09 -6.34 36.50
C GLU A 455 19.37 -6.81 35.77
N ALA A 456 19.23 -7.35 34.55
CA ALA A 456 20.36 -7.70 33.69
C ALA A 456 21.21 -6.48 33.33
N PHE A 457 20.56 -5.34 33.06
CA PHE A 457 21.23 -4.07 32.82
C PHE A 457 21.98 -3.56 34.05
N LYS A 458 21.47 -3.84 35.25
CA LYS A 458 22.08 -3.42 36.53
C LYS A 458 23.29 -4.26 36.93
N ASN A 459 23.41 -5.49 36.43
CA ASN A 459 24.45 -6.46 36.80
C ASN A 459 25.62 -6.53 35.80
N LEU A 460 25.79 -5.55 34.91
CA LEU A 460 26.96 -5.48 34.02
C LEU A 460 28.24 -5.18 34.82
N PRO A 461 29.25 -6.07 34.83
CA PRO A 461 30.53 -5.78 35.48
C PRO A 461 31.32 -4.75 34.66
N ALA A 462 31.86 -3.75 35.35
CA ALA A 462 32.88 -2.87 34.80
C ALA A 462 34.25 -3.56 34.91
N GLU A 463 35.06 -3.43 33.85
CA GLU A 463 36.50 -3.72 33.77
C GLU A 463 36.91 -5.09 33.16
N GLU A 464 37.34 -5.08 31.90
CA GLU A 464 38.77 -5.26 31.55
C GLU A 464 39.02 -4.84 30.09
N VAL A 465 39.95 -3.91 29.90
CA VAL A 465 40.39 -3.32 28.62
C VAL A 465 41.66 -4.04 28.16
N GLN A 466 41.69 -4.55 26.92
CA GLN A 466 42.94 -4.68 26.15
C GLN A 466 42.73 -4.39 24.65
N PRO A 467 43.65 -3.69 23.98
CA PRO A 467 43.52 -3.28 22.59
C PRO A 467 44.25 -4.24 21.64
N ALA A 468 43.63 -4.64 20.53
CA ALA A 468 44.36 -5.27 19.43
C ALA A 468 43.68 -5.06 18.07
N THR A 469 44.41 -4.32 17.22
CA THR A 469 44.48 -4.43 15.75
C THR A 469 43.19 -4.28 14.93
N ALA A 470 43.02 -3.06 14.42
CA ALA A 470 42.18 -2.76 13.27
C ALA A 470 42.69 -3.48 12.01
N ALA A 471 41.85 -4.35 11.45
CA ALA A 471 41.82 -4.67 10.03
C ALA A 471 40.66 -3.85 9.41
N PRO A 472 40.82 -3.25 8.21
CA PRO A 472 39.88 -2.27 7.68
C PRO A 472 38.58 -2.93 7.21
N PRO A 473 37.42 -2.26 7.35
CA PRO A 473 36.20 -2.66 6.65
C PRO A 473 36.36 -2.45 5.13
N PRO A 474 35.68 -3.26 4.30
CA PRO A 474 35.84 -3.23 2.85
C PRO A 474 35.24 -1.95 2.27
N ASP A 475 36.04 -1.26 1.45
CA ASP A 475 35.69 -0.27 0.43
C ASP A 475 34.33 0.42 0.58
N THR A 476 34.29 1.43 1.45
CA THR A 476 33.48 2.62 1.19
C THR A 476 34.45 3.75 0.91
N ILE A 477 34.90 3.86 -0.35
CA ILE A 477 35.42 5.13 -0.82
C ILE A 477 34.26 6.10 -0.71
N ALA A 478 34.23 6.87 0.39
CA ALA A 478 33.49 8.11 0.43
C ALA A 478 34.07 8.97 -0.69
N ARG A 479 33.44 8.92 -1.88
CA ARG A 479 33.64 9.95 -2.90
C ARG A 479 33.10 11.23 -2.29
N GLU A 480 33.99 12.01 -1.68
CA GLU A 480 33.67 13.37 -1.31
C GLU A 480 33.16 14.07 -2.57
N ILE A 481 31.90 14.49 -2.53
CA ILE A 481 31.28 15.21 -3.65
C ILE A 481 32.10 16.49 -3.84
N PRO A 482 32.67 16.74 -5.03
CA PRO A 482 33.46 17.94 -5.28
C PRO A 482 32.65 19.19 -4.92
N PRO A 483 33.22 20.15 -4.14
CA PRO A 483 32.49 21.34 -3.70
C PRO A 483 32.02 22.21 -4.88
N GLU A 484 32.66 22.09 -6.03
CA GLU A 484 32.27 22.76 -7.28
C GLU A 484 30.89 22.30 -7.79
N LEU A 485 30.53 21.02 -7.59
CA LEU A 485 29.23 20.49 -8.00
C LEU A 485 28.11 20.87 -7.03
N LEU A 486 28.42 21.01 -5.74
CA LEU A 486 27.46 21.49 -4.72
C LEU A 486 27.05 22.96 -4.92
N GLY A 487 27.83 23.73 -5.68
CA GLY A 487 27.47 25.10 -6.09
C GLY A 487 26.46 25.15 -7.25
N ASN A 488 26.47 24.14 -8.12
CA ASN A 488 25.65 24.10 -9.34
C ASN A 488 24.41 23.21 -9.20
N TYR A 489 24.47 22.17 -8.36
CA TYR A 489 23.41 21.20 -8.17
C TYR A 489 23.08 21.01 -6.68
N PRO A 490 21.80 20.77 -6.34
CA PRO A 490 21.41 20.47 -4.99
C PRO A 490 21.96 19.10 -4.56
N ALA A 491 22.33 18.96 -3.28
CA ALA A 491 22.97 17.76 -2.76
C ALA A 491 22.15 16.47 -2.97
N TRP A 492 20.80 16.57 -2.98
CA TRP A 492 19.92 15.43 -3.27
C TRP A 492 20.02 14.94 -4.72
N ALA A 493 20.43 15.79 -5.67
CA ALA A 493 20.57 15.39 -7.07
C ALA A 493 21.91 14.67 -7.36
N LEU A 494 22.92 14.89 -6.51
CA LEU A 494 24.25 14.30 -6.63
C LEU A 494 24.39 12.96 -5.88
N LYS A 495 23.40 12.59 -5.05
CA LYS A 495 23.43 11.40 -4.20
C LYS A 495 22.36 10.38 -4.62
N PRO A 496 22.64 9.07 -4.51
CA PRO A 496 21.60 8.06 -4.62
C PRO A 496 20.57 8.22 -3.51
N LYS A 497 19.32 7.85 -3.78
CA LYS A 497 18.16 8.10 -2.90
C LYS A 497 18.31 7.43 -1.52
N GLU A 498 19.05 6.33 -1.44
CA GLU A 498 19.35 5.60 -0.21
C GLU A 498 20.26 6.38 0.75
N GLN A 499 20.96 7.40 0.26
CA GLN A 499 21.88 8.25 1.03
C GLN A 499 21.28 9.64 1.36
N TRP A 500 20.01 9.87 1.05
CA TRP A 500 19.37 11.15 1.31
C TRP A 500 19.05 11.35 2.80
N SER A 501 19.40 12.52 3.30
CA SER A 501 18.94 13.02 4.59
C SER A 501 17.46 13.42 4.54
N PRO A 502 16.77 13.50 5.70
CA PRO A 502 15.38 13.95 5.77
C PRO A 502 15.11 15.32 5.13
N ASP A 503 16.10 16.23 5.17
CA ASP A 503 15.96 17.56 4.56
C ASP A 503 16.16 17.53 3.04
N GLU A 504 17.03 16.65 2.54
CA GLU A 504 17.17 16.36 1.11
C GLU A 504 15.89 15.75 0.52
N PHE A 505 15.21 14.84 1.26
CA PHE A 505 13.90 14.32 0.89
C PHE A 505 12.84 15.42 0.76
N LYS A 506 12.80 16.37 1.71
CA LYS A 506 11.88 17.51 1.68
C LYS A 506 12.19 18.45 0.52
N ALA A 507 13.48 18.72 0.25
CA ALA A 507 13.91 19.58 -0.83
C ALA A 507 13.53 19.01 -2.21
N HIS A 508 13.72 17.70 -2.42
CA HIS A 508 13.28 17.01 -3.63
C HIS A 508 11.75 17.01 -3.77
N ALA A 509 11.00 16.76 -2.69
CA ALA A 509 9.53 16.83 -2.71
C ALA A 509 9.03 18.24 -3.05
N LYS A 510 9.69 19.29 -2.53
CA LYS A 510 9.41 20.68 -2.88
C LYS A 510 9.68 20.95 -4.36
N ALA A 511 10.80 20.47 -4.90
CA ALA A 511 11.13 20.59 -6.32
C ALA A 511 10.09 19.89 -7.22
N LYS A 512 9.65 18.66 -6.88
CA LYS A 512 8.55 17.96 -7.57
C LYS A 512 7.24 18.74 -7.53
N SER A 513 6.92 19.35 -6.39
CA SER A 513 5.70 20.16 -6.26
C SER A 513 5.75 21.46 -7.05
N ALA A 514 6.94 22.05 -7.22
CA ALA A 514 7.16 23.29 -7.97
C ALA A 514 7.07 23.01 -9.48
N PHE A 515 7.73 21.96 -9.96
CA PHE A 515 7.62 21.51 -11.36
C PHE A 515 6.16 21.22 -11.76
N LYS A 516 5.39 20.53 -10.89
CA LYS A 516 3.96 20.28 -11.13
C LYS A 516 3.11 21.55 -11.23
N LYS A 517 3.58 22.66 -10.66
CA LYS A 517 2.93 23.98 -10.75
C LYS A 517 3.43 24.82 -11.93
N GLY A 518 4.34 24.27 -12.75
CA GLY A 518 5.00 25.00 -13.84
C GLY A 518 6.10 25.96 -13.34
N GLU A 519 6.49 25.85 -12.08
CA GLU A 519 7.49 26.70 -11.43
C GLU A 519 8.77 25.90 -11.23
N GLY A 520 9.74 26.05 -12.13
CA GLY A 520 11.08 25.46 -11.99
C GLY A 520 11.34 24.23 -12.86
N PRO A 521 12.61 23.75 -12.87
CA PRO A 521 13.07 22.67 -13.74
C PRO A 521 12.54 21.31 -13.30
N ASP A 522 12.50 20.36 -14.24
CA ASP A 522 12.16 18.96 -13.97
C ASP A 522 13.20 18.34 -13.01
N PRO A 523 12.78 17.88 -11.81
CA PRO A 523 13.69 17.28 -10.85
C PRO A 523 14.34 16.00 -11.34
N GLU A 524 13.72 15.24 -12.25
CA GLU A 524 14.32 14.01 -12.78
C GLU A 524 15.39 14.33 -13.83
N ALA A 525 15.15 15.30 -14.70
CA ALA A 525 16.18 15.83 -15.60
C ALA A 525 17.37 16.43 -14.82
N LEU A 526 17.11 17.14 -13.72
CA LEU A 526 18.14 17.74 -12.87
C LEU A 526 19.02 16.68 -12.19
N MET A 527 18.44 15.54 -11.77
CA MET A 527 19.22 14.39 -11.27
C MET A 527 20.09 13.78 -12.37
N ALA A 528 19.55 13.61 -13.58
CA ALA A 528 20.30 13.03 -14.69
C ALA A 528 21.49 13.92 -15.09
N GLU A 529 21.30 15.24 -15.11
CA GLU A 529 22.36 16.22 -15.39
C GLU A 529 23.42 16.23 -14.28
N ALA A 530 22.99 16.25 -13.01
CA ALA A 530 23.88 16.21 -11.85
C ALA A 530 24.71 14.91 -11.79
N GLN A 531 24.11 13.76 -12.10
CA GLN A 531 24.80 12.47 -12.18
C GLN A 531 25.80 12.42 -13.34
N SER A 532 25.45 13.01 -14.48
CA SER A 532 26.35 13.13 -15.64
C SER A 532 27.55 14.02 -15.32
N ALA A 533 27.32 15.14 -14.61
CA ALA A 533 28.39 16.03 -14.14
C ALA A 533 29.29 15.36 -13.09
N LEU A 534 28.73 14.57 -12.18
CA LEU A 534 29.48 13.80 -11.19
C LEU A 534 30.36 12.71 -11.84
N ALA A 535 29.85 12.07 -12.90
CA ALA A 535 30.60 11.10 -13.69
C ALA A 535 31.76 11.75 -14.47
N ALA A 536 31.59 12.97 -14.96
CA ALA A 536 32.63 13.70 -15.70
C ALA A 536 33.80 14.17 -14.82
N VAL A 537 33.57 14.40 -13.52
CA VAL A 537 34.59 14.89 -12.58
C VAL A 537 35.35 13.75 -11.88
N SER A 538 34.87 12.50 -11.97
CA SER A 538 35.55 11.35 -11.37
C SER A 538 36.68 10.82 -12.28
N PRO A 539 37.98 10.93 -11.93
CA PRO A 539 39.02 10.23 -12.67
C PRO A 539 38.93 8.71 -12.40
N SER A 540 39.12 7.91 -13.47
CA SER A 540 39.18 6.44 -13.44
C SER A 540 40.26 5.89 -12.53
#